data_AF-A0A2G9PIJ8-F1
#
_entry.id   AF-A0A2G9PIJ8-F1
#
_cell.length_a   1.000
_cell.length_b   1.000
_cell.length_c   1.000
_cell.angle_alpha   90.00
_cell.angle_beta   90.00
_cell.angle_gamma   90.00
#
_symmetry.space_group_name_H-M   'P 1'
#
loop_
_entity.id
_entity.type
_entity.pdbx_description
1 polymer ?
#
loop_
_entity_poly.entity_id
_entity_poly.type
_entity_poly.pdbx_seq_one_letter_code
_entity_poly.pdbx_strand_id
1 'polypeptide(L)'
;MGRRKAKKLLKRTISRREFLKKGLLGLAGLGIGAYALGRLFKGSGHAIEEPPALWKWSKEAYHYVPQGREVHCGLCPRRCILDPGERGVCRDRINIRGRLYSLVYGNPCAVNLDPIEKKPFFHFLPGSSAFSIATAGCNLRCMYCQNWEISQFSPEETNNADMMP
;
A
#
# COMPACT_ATOMS: atom_id res chain seq x y z
N MET A 1 31.79 -4.98 47.92
CA MET A 1 30.68 -5.84 48.40
C MET A 1 30.13 -6.86 47.38
N GLY A 2 30.78 -7.11 46.21
CA GLY A 2 30.22 -7.96 45.14
C GLY A 2 30.72 -9.42 45.03
N ARG A 3 31.94 -9.74 45.49
CA ARG A 3 32.54 -11.09 45.31
C ARG A 3 31.93 -12.19 46.19
N ARG A 4 31.34 -11.86 47.34
CA ARG A 4 30.75 -12.86 48.28
C ARG A 4 29.39 -13.40 47.82
N LYS A 5 28.57 -12.61 47.11
CA LYS A 5 27.25 -13.05 46.59
C LYS A 5 27.40 -14.04 45.41
N ALA A 6 28.35 -13.80 44.50
CA ALA A 6 28.59 -14.68 43.35
C ALA A 6 29.02 -16.10 43.75
N LYS A 7 29.90 -16.24 44.76
CA LYS A 7 30.32 -17.54 45.29
C LYS A 7 29.17 -18.33 45.96
N LYS A 8 28.10 -17.66 46.42
CA LYS A 8 26.94 -18.29 47.06
C LYS A 8 25.93 -18.86 46.05
N LEU A 9 25.86 -18.26 44.85
CA LEU A 9 25.04 -18.75 43.73
C LEU A 9 25.61 -20.04 43.13
N LEU A 10 26.93 -20.13 42.99
CA LEU A 10 27.64 -21.29 42.41
C LEU A 10 27.74 -22.51 43.35
N LYS A 11 27.45 -22.36 44.66
CA LYS A 11 27.48 -23.45 45.65
C LYS A 11 26.12 -24.08 45.95
N ARG A 12 25.05 -23.68 45.25
CA ARG A 12 23.74 -24.31 45.41
C ARG A 12 23.75 -25.68 44.74
N THR A 13 23.82 -26.74 45.53
CA THR A 13 23.57 -28.11 45.10
C THR A 13 22.11 -28.26 44.69
N ILE A 14 21.86 -28.21 43.38
CA ILE A 14 20.54 -28.45 42.80
C ILE A 14 20.26 -29.96 42.91
N SER A 15 19.12 -30.33 43.50
CA SER A 15 18.70 -31.73 43.54
C SER A 15 18.31 -32.22 42.15
N ARG A 16 18.43 -33.52 41.86
CA ARG A 16 18.02 -34.13 40.57
C ARG A 16 16.59 -33.73 40.15
N ARG A 17 15.66 -33.71 41.11
CA ARG A 17 14.26 -33.31 40.89
C ARG A 17 14.13 -31.84 40.49
N GLU A 18 14.95 -30.97 41.09
CA GLU A 18 14.93 -29.54 40.82
C GLU A 18 15.62 -29.20 39.49
N PHE A 19 16.65 -29.96 39.10
CA PHE A 19 17.24 -29.90 37.77
C PHE A 19 16.23 -30.27 36.67
N LEU A 20 15.51 -31.39 36.84
CA LEU A 20 14.47 -31.81 35.88
C LEU A 20 13.34 -30.76 35.75
N LYS A 21 12.88 -30.19 36.88
CA LYS A 21 11.86 -29.13 36.86
C LYS A 21 12.32 -27.88 36.11
N LYS A 22 13.53 -27.40 36.39
CA LYS A 22 14.09 -26.20 35.73
C LYS A 22 14.41 -26.47 34.25
N GLY A 23 14.86 -27.67 33.91
CA GLY A 23 15.08 -28.10 32.52
C GLY A 23 13.78 -28.15 31.71
N LEU A 24 12.71 -28.71 32.26
CA LEU A 24 11.38 -28.73 31.63
C LEU A 24 10.82 -27.31 31.41
N LEU A 25 10.95 -26.43 32.40
CA LEU A 25 10.56 -25.02 32.28
C LEU A 25 11.37 -24.29 31.20
N GLY A 26 12.68 -24.56 31.12
CA GLY A 26 13.55 -23.99 30.09
C GLY A 26 13.17 -24.45 28.68
N LEU A 27 12.90 -25.74 28.49
CA LEU A 27 12.44 -26.31 27.22
C LEU A 27 11.07 -25.76 26.79
N ALA A 28 10.13 -25.63 27.74
CA ALA A 28 8.84 -25.01 27.47
C ALA A 28 9.00 -23.53 27.05
N GLY A 29 9.88 -22.78 27.72
CA GLY A 29 10.18 -21.40 27.37
C GLY A 29 10.79 -21.27 25.97
N LEU A 30 11.73 -22.15 25.61
CA LEU A 30 12.31 -22.20 24.26
C LEU A 30 11.28 -22.59 23.20
N GLY A 31 10.40 -23.55 23.49
CA GLY A 31 9.32 -23.95 22.59
C GLY A 31 8.31 -22.83 22.32
N ILE A 32 7.90 -22.11 23.37
CA ILE A 32 7.01 -20.94 23.25
C ILE A 32 7.71 -19.81 22.50
N GLY A 33 8.99 -19.54 22.80
CA GLY A 33 9.79 -18.54 22.11
C GLY A 33 9.94 -18.82 20.62
N ALA A 34 10.26 -20.07 20.26
CA ALA A 34 10.36 -20.51 18.86
C ALA A 34 9.02 -20.42 18.14
N TYR A 35 7.91 -20.79 18.80
CA TYR A 35 6.57 -20.66 18.25
C TYR A 35 6.16 -19.19 18.00
N ALA A 36 6.43 -18.31 18.97
CA ALA A 36 6.15 -16.88 18.85
C ALA A 36 7.00 -16.22 17.76
N LEU A 37 8.30 -16.56 17.70
CA LEU A 37 9.22 -16.10 16.65
C LEU A 37 8.77 -16.61 15.27
N GLY A 38 8.37 -17.88 15.19
CA GLY A 38 7.80 -18.47 13.99
C GLY A 38 6.56 -17.70 13.52
N ARG A 39 5.67 -17.27 14.41
CA ARG A 39 4.50 -16.44 14.04
C ARG A 39 4.84 -15.03 13.59
N LEU A 40 5.85 -14.40 14.20
CA LEU A 40 6.34 -13.08 13.78
C LEU A 40 6.89 -13.13 12.34
N PHE A 41 7.60 -14.19 11.98
CA PHE A 41 8.14 -14.36 10.62
C PHE A 41 7.16 -14.97 9.62
N LYS A 42 6.15 -15.74 10.06
CA LYS A 42 5.12 -16.30 9.16
C LYS A 42 4.23 -15.23 8.52
N GLY A 43 4.18 -14.02 9.08
CA GLY A 43 3.50 -12.87 8.50
C GLY A 43 4.31 -12.08 7.46
N SER A 44 5.58 -12.42 7.25
CA SER A 44 6.47 -11.68 6.32
C SER A 44 6.48 -12.24 4.89
N GLY A 45 5.85 -13.39 4.66
CA GLY A 45 5.46 -13.82 3.33
C GLY A 45 4.12 -13.21 2.99
N HIS A 46 4.10 -12.13 2.20
CA HIS A 46 2.89 -11.76 1.47
C HIS A 46 2.57 -12.95 0.57
N ALA A 47 1.64 -13.81 1.02
CA ALA A 47 0.94 -14.69 0.12
C ALA A 47 0.39 -13.78 -0.99
N ILE A 48 0.70 -14.12 -2.23
CA ILE A 48 0.18 -13.40 -3.39
C ILE A 48 -1.33 -13.67 -3.37
N GLU A 49 -2.09 -12.82 -2.69
CA GLU A 49 -3.53 -12.70 -2.93
C GLU A 49 -3.69 -12.50 -4.43
N GLU A 50 -4.67 -13.20 -5.02
CA GLU A 50 -4.96 -13.00 -6.44
C GLU A 50 -5.15 -11.50 -6.68
N PRO A 51 -4.39 -10.91 -7.62
CA PRO A 51 -4.45 -9.48 -7.85
C PRO A 51 -5.90 -9.10 -8.18
N PRO A 52 -6.41 -7.97 -7.65
CA PRO A 52 -7.77 -7.56 -7.91
C PRO A 52 -8.01 -7.51 -9.41
N ALA A 53 -9.19 -7.98 -9.84
CA ALA A 53 -9.56 -8.00 -11.24
C ALA A 53 -9.43 -6.59 -11.84
N LEU A 54 -8.71 -6.49 -12.96
CA LEU A 54 -8.55 -5.22 -13.66
C LEU A 54 -9.91 -4.70 -14.11
N TRP A 55 -10.10 -3.37 -14.03
CA TRP A 55 -11.22 -2.72 -14.69
C TRP A 55 -11.21 -3.05 -16.19
N LYS A 56 -12.39 -3.18 -16.81
CA LYS A 56 -12.55 -3.69 -18.18
C LYS A 56 -11.72 -2.95 -19.24
N TRP A 57 -11.49 -1.65 -19.04
CA TRP A 57 -10.69 -0.80 -19.92
C TRP A 57 -9.26 -0.56 -19.42
N SER A 58 -8.84 -1.22 -18.35
CA SER A 58 -7.50 -1.02 -17.80
C SER A 58 -6.44 -1.23 -18.87
N LYS A 59 -5.47 -0.32 -18.91
CA LYS A 59 -4.41 -0.32 -19.91
C LYS A 59 -3.05 -0.38 -19.24
N GLU A 60 -2.13 -1.13 -19.83
CA GLU A 60 -0.74 -1.13 -19.37
C GLU A 60 -0.19 0.31 -19.43
N ALA A 61 0.50 0.72 -18.37
CA ALA A 61 1.06 2.05 -18.23
C ALA A 61 2.23 2.26 -19.20
N TYR A 62 2.36 3.46 -19.77
CA TYR A 62 3.45 3.74 -20.71
C TYR A 62 4.79 4.08 -20.03
N HIS A 63 4.76 4.70 -18.84
CA HIS A 63 5.95 5.28 -18.21
C HIS A 63 6.35 4.52 -16.94
N TYR A 64 6.93 3.34 -17.11
CA TYR A 64 7.54 2.56 -16.03
C TYR A 64 8.70 1.69 -16.52
N VAL A 65 9.55 1.25 -15.59
CA VAL A 65 10.62 0.28 -15.86
C VAL A 65 10.33 -1.00 -15.07
N PRO A 66 10.17 -2.16 -15.72
CA PRO A 66 10.04 -3.44 -15.02
C PRO A 66 11.39 -3.88 -14.43
N GLN A 67 11.38 -4.38 -13.20
CA GLN A 67 12.54 -4.95 -12.50
C GLN A 67 12.18 -6.33 -11.94
N GLY A 68 11.92 -7.28 -12.84
CA GLY A 68 11.47 -8.62 -12.46
C GLY A 68 10.04 -8.59 -11.92
N ARG A 69 9.89 -8.73 -10.60
CA ARG A 69 8.58 -8.67 -9.93
C ARG A 69 8.14 -7.23 -9.62
N GLU A 70 9.10 -6.35 -9.38
CA GLU A 70 8.86 -4.95 -9.03
C GLU A 70 8.72 -4.08 -10.28
N VAL A 71 8.06 -2.94 -10.14
CA VAL A 71 7.97 -1.94 -11.20
C VAL A 71 8.32 -0.55 -10.66
N HIS A 72 9.10 0.19 -11.42
CA HIS A 72 9.49 1.55 -11.11
C HIS A 72 8.65 2.52 -11.95
N CYS A 73 7.66 3.16 -11.35
CA CYS A 73 6.79 4.12 -12.02
C CYS A 73 7.52 5.45 -12.26
N GLY A 74 7.61 5.87 -13.52
CA GLY A 74 8.29 7.11 -13.92
C GLY A 74 7.35 8.28 -14.24
N LEU A 75 6.03 8.09 -14.10
CA LEU A 75 5.04 9.06 -14.60
C LEU A 75 5.04 10.40 -13.86
N CYS A 76 5.26 10.38 -12.54
CA CYS A 76 5.18 11.59 -11.71
C CYS A 76 6.37 11.68 -10.74
N PRO A 77 6.58 12.84 -10.08
CA PRO A 77 7.74 13.05 -9.22
C PRO A 77 7.86 12.09 -8.01
N ARG A 78 6.80 11.34 -7.67
CA ARG A 78 6.82 10.36 -6.57
C ARG A 78 7.71 9.15 -6.84
N ARG A 79 7.97 8.81 -8.11
CA ARG A 79 8.83 7.70 -8.54
C ARG A 79 8.61 6.40 -7.76
N CYS A 80 7.35 5.97 -7.63
CA CYS A 80 6.99 4.81 -6.81
C CYS A 80 7.69 3.54 -7.32
N ILE A 81 8.26 2.77 -6.39
CA ILE A 81 8.68 1.38 -6.58
C ILE A 81 7.56 0.54 -6.01
N LEU A 82 7.01 -0.38 -6.81
CA LEU A 82 5.81 -1.13 -6.47
C LEU A 82 6.08 -2.63 -6.60
N ASP A 83 5.86 -3.36 -5.51
CA ASP A 83 5.80 -4.83 -5.52
C ASP A 83 4.50 -5.32 -6.21
N PRO A 84 4.42 -6.60 -6.63
CA PRO A 84 3.19 -7.16 -7.18
C PRO A 84 2.00 -6.97 -6.22
N GLY A 85 0.89 -6.45 -6.75
CA GLY A 85 -0.33 -6.11 -6.00
C GLY A 85 -0.32 -4.70 -5.41
N GLU A 86 0.83 -4.02 -5.35
CA GLU A 86 0.91 -2.68 -4.79
C GLU A 86 0.41 -1.60 -5.76
N ARG A 87 -0.15 -0.54 -5.16
CA ARG A 87 -0.62 0.65 -5.86
C ARG A 87 0.31 1.83 -5.69
N GLY A 88 0.39 2.66 -6.72
CA GLY A 88 1.05 3.95 -6.64
C GLY A 88 0.41 4.85 -5.57
N VAL A 89 1.16 5.88 -5.14
CA VAL A 89 0.62 6.93 -4.24
C VAL A 89 -0.63 7.59 -4.84
N CYS A 90 -0.70 7.67 -6.17
CA CYS A 90 -1.86 8.14 -6.92
C CYS A 90 -3.12 7.28 -6.76
N ARG A 91 -3.00 6.02 -6.33
CA ARG A 91 -4.05 5.00 -6.19
C ARG A 91 -4.69 4.51 -7.50
N ASP A 92 -4.37 5.14 -8.63
CA ASP A 92 -4.93 4.84 -9.96
C ASP A 92 -4.10 3.82 -10.78
N ARG A 93 -2.97 3.35 -10.24
CA ARG A 93 -2.04 2.44 -10.91
C ARG A 93 -1.63 1.31 -9.99
N ILE A 94 -1.59 0.10 -10.52
CA ILE A 94 -1.29 -1.13 -9.79
C ILE A 94 -0.28 -1.98 -10.54
N ASN A 95 0.67 -2.58 -9.82
CA ASN A 95 1.56 -3.60 -10.37
C ASN A 95 0.84 -4.96 -10.38
N ILE A 96 0.65 -5.54 -11.56
CA ILE A 96 0.14 -6.91 -11.71
C ILE A 96 1.20 -7.73 -12.41
N ARG A 97 1.79 -8.67 -11.68
CA ARG A 97 2.76 -9.66 -12.19
C ARG A 97 3.95 -9.00 -12.91
N GLY A 98 4.51 -7.93 -12.33
CA GLY A 98 5.68 -7.22 -12.88
C GLY A 98 5.35 -6.23 -13.99
N ARG A 99 4.06 -5.92 -14.21
CA ARG A 99 3.59 -4.93 -15.18
C ARG A 99 2.70 -3.90 -14.50
N LEU A 100 2.92 -2.63 -14.81
CA LEU A 100 2.13 -1.54 -14.24
C LEU A 100 0.88 -1.30 -15.12
N TYR A 101 -0.30 -1.27 -14.51
CA TYR A 101 -1.57 -0.97 -15.19
C TYR A 101 -2.17 0.32 -14.65
N SER A 102 -2.88 1.06 -15.51
CA SER A 102 -3.75 2.18 -15.13
C SER A 102 -5.19 1.70 -15.01
N LEU A 103 -5.81 1.98 -13.87
CA LEU A 103 -7.18 1.60 -13.50
C LEU A 103 -8.24 2.63 -13.93
N VAL A 104 -7.78 3.80 -14.39
CA VAL A 104 -8.62 4.97 -14.69
C VAL A 104 -8.88 5.17 -16.18
N TYR A 105 -8.30 4.34 -17.04
CA TYR A 105 -8.56 4.42 -18.48
C TYR A 105 -10.02 4.05 -18.77
N GLY A 106 -10.75 4.94 -19.46
CA GLY A 106 -12.19 4.78 -19.71
C GLY A 106 -13.06 4.70 -18.44
N ASN A 107 -12.60 5.28 -17.33
CA ASN A 107 -13.23 5.19 -16.02
C ASN A 107 -13.31 6.56 -15.29
N PRO A 108 -13.94 7.58 -15.89
CA PRO A 108 -14.06 8.88 -15.25
C PRO A 108 -15.06 8.87 -14.08
N CYS A 109 -14.68 9.52 -12.98
CA CYS A 109 -15.53 9.75 -11.80
C CYS A 109 -16.34 11.05 -11.88
N ALA A 110 -15.98 11.95 -12.80
CA ALA A 110 -16.70 13.20 -13.04
C ALA A 110 -16.68 13.54 -14.53
N VAL A 111 -17.86 13.90 -15.04
CA VAL A 111 -18.10 14.32 -16.43
C VAL A 111 -19.14 15.43 -16.39
N ASN A 112 -18.73 16.67 -16.66
CA ASN A 112 -19.59 17.84 -16.48
C ASN A 112 -19.44 18.83 -17.64
N LEU A 113 -20.56 19.41 -18.07
CA LEU A 113 -20.60 20.62 -18.87
C LEU A 113 -20.93 21.78 -17.94
N ASP A 114 -19.92 22.60 -17.63
CA ASP A 114 -20.03 23.74 -16.72
C ASP A 114 -19.72 25.04 -17.48
N PRO A 115 -20.21 26.19 -17.02
CA PRO A 115 -19.73 27.49 -17.52
C PRO A 115 -18.24 27.68 -17.22
N ILE A 116 -17.51 28.36 -18.11
CA ILE A 116 -16.07 28.60 -17.96
C ILE A 116 -15.72 29.35 -16.67
N GLU A 117 -16.65 30.15 -16.13
CA GLU A 117 -16.51 30.93 -14.90
C GLU A 117 -16.36 30.06 -13.63
N LYS A 118 -16.73 28.77 -13.69
CA LYS A 118 -16.44 27.82 -12.61
C LYS A 118 -14.93 27.54 -12.49
N LYS A 119 -14.16 27.75 -13.56
CA LYS A 119 -12.71 27.55 -13.57
C LYS A 119 -12.02 28.80 -13.03
N PRO A 120 -10.83 28.68 -12.43
CA PRO A 120 -10.13 29.81 -11.80
C PRO A 120 -9.48 30.74 -12.84
N PHE A 121 -10.28 31.27 -13.76
CA PHE A 121 -9.86 32.22 -14.80
C PHE A 121 -10.68 33.50 -14.69
N PHE A 122 -10.00 34.65 -14.60
CA PHE A 122 -10.65 35.95 -14.55
C PHE A 122 -10.93 36.47 -15.96
N HIS A 123 -12.20 36.77 -16.26
CA HIS A 123 -12.65 37.33 -17.54
C HIS A 123 -12.15 36.54 -18.77
N PHE A 124 -12.16 35.21 -18.68
CA PHE A 124 -11.73 34.33 -19.76
C PHE A 124 -12.95 33.71 -20.46
N LEU A 125 -13.22 34.14 -21.69
CA LEU A 125 -14.32 33.68 -22.55
C LEU A 125 -15.72 33.67 -21.88
N PRO A 126 -16.22 34.81 -21.36
CA PRO A 126 -17.48 34.83 -20.60
C PRO A 126 -18.67 34.21 -21.33
N GLY A 127 -19.48 33.43 -20.61
CA GLY A 127 -20.66 32.74 -21.12
C GLY A 127 -20.37 31.49 -21.95
N SER A 128 -19.10 31.16 -22.20
CA SER A 128 -18.73 29.91 -22.89
C SER A 128 -18.86 28.68 -21.98
N SER A 129 -19.05 27.52 -22.61
CA SER A 129 -19.10 26.23 -21.91
C SER A 129 -17.73 25.55 -21.87
N ALA A 130 -17.44 24.87 -20.76
CA ALA A 130 -16.26 24.05 -20.56
C ALA A 130 -16.69 22.61 -20.28
N PHE A 131 -16.20 21.67 -21.11
CA PHE A 131 -16.33 20.24 -20.84
C PHE A 131 -15.21 19.78 -19.91
N SER A 132 -15.59 19.25 -18.75
CA SER A 132 -14.67 18.81 -17.71
C SER A 132 -14.80 17.31 -17.48
N ILE A 133 -13.67 16.62 -17.52
CA ILE A 133 -13.56 15.20 -17.21
C ILE A 133 -12.46 14.97 -16.18
N ALA A 134 -12.71 14.09 -15.21
CA ALA A 134 -11.72 13.73 -14.20
C ALA A 134 -11.85 12.25 -13.80
N THR A 135 -10.73 11.67 -13.38
CA THR A 135 -10.62 10.30 -12.88
C THR A 135 -10.28 10.31 -11.39
N ALA A 136 -10.59 9.21 -10.70
CA ALA A 136 -10.22 9.06 -9.30
C ALA A 136 -8.70 8.95 -9.11
N GLY A 137 -8.22 9.42 -7.96
CA GLY A 137 -6.82 9.39 -7.58
C GLY A 137 -6.04 10.65 -7.96
N CYS A 138 -4.98 10.91 -7.18
CA CYS A 138 -4.07 12.03 -7.38
C CYS A 138 -2.72 11.72 -6.74
N ASN A 139 -1.63 12.13 -7.39
CA ASN A 139 -0.28 11.99 -6.86
C ASN A 139 0.04 13.00 -5.72
N LEU A 140 -0.89 13.89 -5.39
CA LEU A 140 -0.78 14.90 -4.33
C LEU A 140 -1.82 14.65 -3.22
N ARG A 141 -1.45 15.03 -1.99
CA ARG A 141 -2.30 15.01 -0.80
C ARG A 141 -2.53 16.43 -0.29
N CYS A 142 -3.19 17.26 -1.09
CA CYS A 142 -3.43 18.65 -0.75
C CYS A 142 -4.37 18.75 0.46
N MET A 143 -3.98 19.50 1.50
CA MET A 143 -4.76 19.67 2.73
C MET A 143 -6.13 20.32 2.49
N TYR A 144 -6.21 21.26 1.53
CA TYR A 144 -7.43 22.00 1.20
C TYR A 144 -7.93 21.67 -0.22
N CYS A 145 -7.83 20.40 -0.61
CA CYS A 145 -8.31 19.97 -1.92
C CYS A 145 -9.84 20.13 -2.00
N GLN A 146 -10.33 20.97 -2.91
CA GLN A 146 -11.78 21.10 -3.16
C GLN A 146 -12.37 19.80 -3.74
N ASN A 147 -11.57 19.02 -4.47
CA ASN A 147 -11.96 17.77 -5.09
C ASN A 147 -11.46 16.55 -4.29
N TRP A 148 -11.38 16.64 -2.97
CA TRP A 148 -10.79 15.60 -2.12
C TRP A 148 -11.53 14.25 -2.26
N GLU A 149 -12.85 14.29 -2.45
CA GLU A 149 -13.73 13.10 -2.59
C GLU A 149 -13.38 12.21 -3.79
N ILE A 150 -12.74 12.76 -4.83
CA ILE A 150 -12.28 11.99 -5.99
C ILE A 150 -10.75 11.86 -6.04
N SER A 151 -10.01 12.86 -5.58
CA SER A 151 -8.54 12.87 -5.66
C SER A 151 -7.86 12.03 -4.59
N GLN A 152 -8.52 11.79 -3.46
CA GLN A 152 -7.97 11.06 -2.31
C GLN A 152 -8.52 9.65 -2.15
N PHE A 153 -9.30 9.19 -3.12
CA PHE A 153 -9.90 7.87 -3.16
C PHE A 153 -9.39 7.08 -4.36
N SER A 154 -9.46 5.76 -4.25
CA SER A 154 -9.18 4.86 -5.37
C SER A 154 -10.38 4.78 -6.32
N PRO A 155 -10.18 4.36 -7.58
CA PRO A 155 -11.27 4.24 -8.55
C PRO A 155 -12.45 3.39 -8.04
N GLU A 156 -12.17 2.34 -7.26
CA GLU A 156 -13.19 1.44 -6.70
C GLU A 156 -14.04 2.08 -5.60
N GLU A 157 -13.56 3.17 -4.99
CA GLU A 157 -14.24 3.91 -3.92
C GLU A 157 -15.08 5.08 -4.45
N THR A 158 -15.10 5.30 -5.77
CA THR A 158 -15.79 6.42 -6.42
C THR A 158 -16.87 5.91 -7.37
N ASN A 159 -17.91 6.73 -7.61
CA ASN A 159 -18.90 6.41 -8.63
C ASN A 159 -18.35 6.84 -10.00
N ASN A 160 -18.16 5.89 -10.90
CA ASN A 160 -17.56 6.14 -12.20
C ASN A 160 -18.53 5.87 -13.34
N ALA A 161 -18.43 6.68 -14.38
CA ALA A 161 -19.08 6.43 -15.65
C ALA A 161 -18.23 5.48 -16.49
N ASP A 162 -18.90 4.63 -17.27
CA ASP A 162 -18.28 3.87 -18.34
C ASP A 162 -18.17 4.75 -19.59
N MET A 163 -16.95 5.14 -19.95
CA MET A 163 -16.71 5.91 -21.17
C MET A 163 -15.72 5.15 -22.05
N MET A 164 -16.26 4.46 -23.06
CA MET A 164 -15.44 3.79 -24.08
C MET A 164 -14.56 4.83 -24.80
N PRO A 165 -13.25 4.58 -25.00
CA PRO A 165 -12.38 5.42 -25.81
C PRO A 165 -12.76 5.43 -27.30
#